data_AF-A0AAE0KX56-F1
#
_entry.id   AF-A0AAE0KX56-F1
#
_cell.length_a   1.000
_cell.length_b   1.000
_cell.length_c   1.000
_cell.angle_alpha   90.00
_cell.angle_beta   90.00
_cell.angle_gamma   90.00
#
_symmetry.space_group_name_H-M   'P 1'
#
loop_
_entity.id
_entity.type
_entity.pdbx_description
1 polymer ?
#
loop_
_entity_poly.entity_id
_entity_poly.type
_entity_poly.pdbx_seq_one_letter_code
_entity_poly.pdbx_strand_id
1 'polypeptide(L)'
;MVMLHMKRSEDEQFLFETTVEASVEATITEMVNVHNTRLRIHRLKLEGEELAEYGPMKQPDQQGIDEFSETPVEKGPYYKQDPTGRRTGNAAAPEAVVTLRKTLADADSAAHKSWVEKKKPLKQQELLEQIDLIRGAVMICFPMGLPEWDHVREAIEDNEELEGSNLGLSVLDVDSAQLWWAGKEMMRGNKLAVHVGKNEKTKIICKLQKKGAGAPQREPVVDAETQKQMMSFYYKKQEEQKRLEENTEDDYTNSAWASSNSLKKHFAGVSGDIKIR
;
A
#
# COMPACT_ATOMS: atom_id res chain seq x y z
N MET A 1 7.57 19.13 -18.51
CA MET A 1 7.77 18.09 -17.48
C MET A 1 6.86 16.91 -17.78
N VAL A 2 7.47 15.77 -18.10
CA VAL A 2 6.78 14.50 -18.24
C VAL A 2 6.50 13.94 -16.85
N MET A 3 5.28 13.44 -16.66
CA MET A 3 4.85 12.81 -15.41
C MET A 3 4.81 11.28 -15.60
N LEU A 4 5.68 10.57 -14.90
CA LEU A 4 5.72 9.11 -14.87
C LEU A 4 4.92 8.62 -13.67
N HIS A 5 3.81 7.93 -13.93
CA HIS A 5 3.06 7.21 -12.91
C HIS A 5 3.60 5.79 -12.84
N MET A 6 4.43 5.51 -11.83
CA MET A 6 4.90 4.16 -11.55
C MET A 6 3.76 3.41 -10.88
N LYS A 7 3.30 2.29 -11.46
CA LYS A 7 2.23 1.45 -10.89
C LYS A 7 2.56 -0.03 -11.05
N ARG A 8 3.00 -0.68 -9.97
CA ARG A 8 3.26 -2.13 -9.95
C ARG A 8 2.05 -2.92 -9.45
N SER A 9 1.36 -2.37 -8.46
CA SER A 9 0.07 -2.86 -7.94
C SER A 9 -0.81 -1.65 -7.56
N GLU A 10 -2.04 -1.89 -7.08
CA GLU A 10 -2.89 -0.80 -6.57
C GLU A 10 -2.34 -0.13 -5.29
N ASP A 11 -1.48 -0.85 -4.56
CA ASP A 11 -0.83 -0.35 -3.35
C ASP A 11 0.54 0.27 -3.64
N GLU A 12 1.28 -0.32 -4.59
CA GLU A 12 2.61 0.14 -4.98
C GLU A 12 2.54 1.08 -6.20
N GLN A 13 2.26 2.35 -5.92
CA GLN A 13 2.26 3.39 -6.95
C GLN A 13 2.75 4.76 -6.44
N PHE A 14 3.39 5.52 -7.33
CA PHE A 14 3.79 6.91 -7.09
C PHE A 14 3.92 7.69 -8.41
N LEU A 15 3.98 9.01 -8.29
CA LEU A 15 4.26 9.92 -9.39
C LEU A 15 5.72 10.36 -9.34
N PHE A 16 6.34 10.45 -10.50
CA PHE A 16 7.72 10.90 -10.68
C PHE A 16 7.78 11.90 -11.83
N GLU A 17 8.48 13.00 -11.63
CA GLU A 17 8.55 14.09 -12.60
C GLU A 17 9.93 14.12 -13.25
N THR A 18 9.96 14.21 -14.59
CA THR A 18 11.20 14.28 -15.36
C THR A 18 10.98 15.03 -16.69
N THR A 19 11.95 14.98 -17.60
CA THR A 19 11.92 15.59 -18.95
C THR A 19 12.07 14.52 -20.03
N VAL A 20 11.47 14.73 -21.21
CA VAL A 20 11.66 13.84 -22.37
C VAL A 20 13.13 13.74 -22.79
N GLU A 21 13.96 14.71 -22.43
CA GLU A 21 15.38 14.74 -22.77
C GLU A 21 16.23 13.84 -21.87
N ALA A 22 15.71 13.44 -20.70
CA ALA A 22 16.40 12.55 -19.78
C ALA A 22 16.69 11.19 -20.42
N SER A 23 17.82 10.59 -20.07
CA SER A 23 18.11 9.21 -20.46
C SER A 23 17.18 8.25 -19.70
N VAL A 24 16.82 7.16 -20.36
CA VAL A 24 16.04 6.08 -19.73
C VAL A 24 16.81 5.51 -18.54
N GLU A 25 18.13 5.38 -18.65
CA GLU A 25 19.00 4.91 -17.56
C GLU A 25 18.98 5.80 -16.31
N ALA A 26 19.12 7.12 -16.46
CA ALA A 26 19.03 8.04 -15.32
C ALA A 26 17.64 8.00 -14.69
N THR A 27 16.60 7.95 -15.54
CA THR A 27 15.21 7.83 -15.10
C THR A 27 14.98 6.55 -14.30
N ILE A 28 15.50 5.40 -14.77
CA ILE A 28 15.40 4.13 -14.04
C ILE A 28 16.09 4.24 -12.68
N THR A 29 17.30 4.78 -12.65
CA THR A 29 18.09 4.93 -11.42
C THR A 29 17.33 5.75 -10.39
N GLU A 30 16.86 6.94 -10.77
CA GLU A 30 16.12 7.84 -9.88
C GLU A 30 14.78 7.21 -9.42
N MET A 31 14.03 6.57 -10.32
CA MET A 31 12.78 5.93 -9.96
C MET A 31 12.96 4.70 -9.06
N VAL A 32 13.99 3.88 -9.29
CA VAL A 32 14.33 2.72 -8.44
C VAL A 32 14.72 3.19 -7.05
N ASN A 33 15.52 4.25 -6.97
CA ASN A 33 15.88 4.85 -5.69
C ASN A 33 14.65 5.34 -4.93
N VAL A 34 13.75 6.11 -5.57
CA VAL A 34 12.48 6.54 -4.94
C VAL A 34 11.65 5.33 -4.50
N HIS A 35 11.53 4.30 -5.34
CA HIS A 35 10.78 3.09 -5.00
C HIS A 35 11.36 2.37 -3.78
N ASN A 36 12.67 2.12 -3.76
CA ASN A 36 13.34 1.44 -2.66
C ASN A 36 13.29 2.26 -1.37
N THR A 37 13.48 3.58 -1.44
CA THR A 37 13.36 4.46 -0.25
C THR A 37 11.93 4.45 0.32
N ARG A 38 10.89 4.40 -0.52
CA ARG A 38 9.50 4.24 -0.04
C ARG A 38 9.30 2.92 0.69
N LEU A 39 9.80 1.81 0.13
CA LEU A 39 9.73 0.50 0.78
C LEU A 39 10.48 0.50 2.11
N ARG A 40 11.63 1.18 2.17
CA ARG A 40 12.44 1.35 3.38
C ARG A 40 11.72 2.11 4.48
N ILE A 41 11.05 3.22 4.14
CA ILE A 41 10.19 3.96 5.09
C ILE A 41 9.07 3.06 5.64
N HIS A 42 8.45 2.25 4.77
CA HIS A 42 7.40 1.34 5.21
C HIS A 42 7.92 0.28 6.18
N ARG A 43 9.11 -0.30 5.92
CA ARG A 43 9.77 -1.21 6.86
C ARG A 43 10.12 -0.53 8.18
N LEU A 44 10.68 0.69 8.11
CA LEU A 44 10.97 1.50 9.30
C LEU A 44 9.73 1.75 10.13
N LYS A 45 8.56 1.97 9.52
CA LYS A 45 7.30 2.08 10.27
C LYS A 45 6.99 0.79 11.04
N LEU A 46 7.00 -0.36 10.35
CA LEU A 46 6.66 -1.65 10.96
C LEU A 46 7.60 -1.98 12.13
N GLU A 47 8.91 -1.96 11.87
CA GLU A 47 9.92 -2.28 12.89
C GLU A 47 10.03 -1.18 13.97
N GLY A 48 9.81 0.08 13.58
CA GLY A 48 9.83 1.22 14.50
C GLY A 48 8.63 1.24 15.45
N GLU A 49 7.46 0.75 15.04
CA GLU A 49 6.30 0.58 15.91
C GLU A 49 6.55 -0.50 16.97
N GLU A 50 7.22 -1.59 16.60
CA GLU A 50 7.64 -2.62 17.56
C GLU A 50 8.76 -2.11 18.49
N LEU A 51 9.73 -1.35 17.97
CA LEU A 51 10.76 -0.69 18.77
C LEU A 51 10.15 0.27 19.79
N ALA A 52 9.14 1.03 19.39
CA ALA A 52 8.39 1.94 20.24
C ALA A 52 7.65 1.20 21.38
N GLU A 53 7.23 -0.04 21.16
CA GLU A 53 6.41 -0.80 22.10
C GLU A 53 7.20 -1.74 23.01
N TYR A 54 8.25 -2.37 22.47
CA TYR A 54 9.01 -3.43 23.11
C TYR A 54 10.51 -3.13 23.21
N GLY A 55 10.97 -1.98 22.72
CA GLY A 55 12.38 -1.60 22.82
C GLY A 55 13.30 -2.33 21.82
N PRO A 56 14.63 -2.21 22.02
CA PRO A 56 15.63 -2.70 21.08
C PRO A 56 15.59 -4.23 20.92
N MET A 57 16.08 -4.70 19.78
CA MET A 57 16.14 -6.13 19.46
C MET A 57 17.20 -6.86 20.30
N LYS A 58 16.89 -8.09 20.73
CA LYS A 58 17.87 -8.98 21.35
C LYS A 58 18.83 -9.55 20.32
N GLN A 59 19.98 -10.04 20.77
CA GLN A 59 20.87 -10.80 19.91
C GLN A 59 20.13 -12.00 19.31
N PRO A 60 20.39 -12.36 18.03
CA PRO A 60 19.69 -13.43 17.34
C PRO A 60 19.66 -14.78 18.07
N ASP A 61 20.71 -15.10 18.84
CA ASP A 61 20.85 -16.31 19.66
C ASP A 61 20.02 -16.30 20.96
N GLN A 62 19.59 -15.12 21.40
CA GLN A 62 18.82 -14.90 22.64
C GLN A 62 17.32 -14.70 22.40
N GLN A 63 16.86 -14.76 21.15
CA GLN A 63 15.45 -14.55 20.83
C GLN A 63 14.60 -15.77 21.21
N GLY A 64 13.49 -15.53 21.90
CA GLY A 64 12.51 -16.58 22.22
C GLY A 64 12.92 -17.60 23.30
N ILE A 65 14.10 -17.44 23.93
CA ILE A 65 14.60 -18.35 24.97
C ILE A 65 14.48 -17.79 26.40
N ASP A 66 13.71 -16.72 26.59
CA ASP A 66 13.57 -16.02 27.88
C ASP A 66 13.16 -16.93 29.04
N GLU A 67 12.33 -17.93 28.78
CA GLU A 67 11.85 -18.89 29.80
C GLU A 67 12.87 -20.00 30.10
N PHE A 68 13.83 -20.23 29.19
CA PHE A 68 14.81 -21.30 29.28
C PHE A 68 16.21 -20.80 29.66
N SER A 69 16.44 -19.49 29.59
CA SER A 69 17.72 -18.89 29.94
C SER A 69 17.90 -18.77 31.45
N GLU A 70 19.11 -19.07 31.93
CA GLU A 70 19.50 -18.84 33.32
C GLU A 70 19.75 -17.35 33.62
N THR A 71 19.94 -16.51 32.60
CA THR A 71 20.13 -15.07 32.76
C THR A 71 18.78 -14.35 32.88
N PRO A 72 18.49 -13.69 34.02
CA PRO A 72 17.24 -12.95 34.19
C PRO A 72 17.14 -11.80 33.18
N VAL A 73 15.94 -11.59 32.62
CA VAL A 73 15.65 -10.42 31.78
C VAL A 73 15.71 -9.16 32.64
N GLU A 74 16.59 -8.22 32.29
CA GLU A 74 16.65 -6.91 32.92
C GLU A 74 15.39 -6.11 32.59
N LYS A 75 14.52 -5.88 33.58
CA LYS A 75 13.26 -5.15 33.40
C LYS A 75 13.45 -3.69 33.77
N GLY A 76 13.47 -2.83 32.75
CA GLY A 76 13.52 -1.39 32.90
C GLY A 76 12.19 -0.78 33.39
N PRO A 77 12.14 0.54 33.59
CA PRO A 77 10.99 1.25 34.15
C PRO A 77 9.73 1.19 33.28
N TYR A 78 9.90 1.00 31.96
CA TYR A 78 8.80 0.93 30.99
C TYR A 78 8.74 -0.45 30.32
N TYR A 79 9.10 -1.50 31.05
CA TYR A 79 9.14 -2.85 30.50
C TYR A 79 7.76 -3.35 30.06
N LYS A 80 7.70 -3.89 28.84
CA LYS A 80 6.56 -4.61 28.27
C LYS A 80 7.09 -5.84 27.53
N GLN A 81 6.66 -7.03 27.94
CA GLN A 81 7.11 -8.26 27.30
C GLN A 81 6.66 -8.32 25.84
N ASP A 82 7.63 -8.61 24.95
CA ASP A 82 7.38 -8.86 23.53
C ASP A 82 6.75 -10.25 23.33
N PRO A 83 5.55 -10.35 22.73
CA PRO A 83 4.92 -11.63 22.42
C PRO A 83 5.76 -12.52 21.49
N THR A 84 6.60 -11.93 20.64
CA THR A 84 7.45 -12.67 19.69
C THR A 84 8.78 -13.08 20.32
N GLY A 85 9.13 -12.51 21.48
CA GLY A 85 10.39 -12.77 22.19
C GLY A 85 11.64 -12.24 21.48
N ARG A 86 11.50 -11.45 20.40
CA ARG A 86 12.61 -10.92 19.58
C ARG A 86 13.24 -9.67 20.21
N ARG A 87 12.43 -8.84 20.86
CA ARG A 87 12.84 -7.57 21.48
C ARG A 87 13.02 -7.71 22.99
N THR A 88 13.83 -6.82 23.56
CA THR A 88 14.20 -6.82 24.99
C THR A 88 13.03 -6.58 25.93
N GLY A 89 11.95 -5.98 25.44
CA GLY A 89 10.81 -5.51 26.22
C GLY A 89 11.03 -4.14 26.88
N ASN A 90 12.23 -3.56 26.77
CA ASN A 90 12.57 -2.30 27.43
C ASN A 90 12.30 -1.10 26.52
N ALA A 91 11.04 -0.66 26.49
CA ALA A 91 10.65 0.55 25.75
C ALA A 91 11.25 1.83 26.36
N ALA A 92 11.31 2.88 25.54
CA ALA A 92 11.72 4.21 25.98
C ALA A 92 10.61 4.94 26.78
N ALA A 93 10.91 6.14 27.28
CA ALA A 93 9.93 6.94 28.01
C ALA A 93 8.68 7.24 27.14
N PRO A 94 7.46 7.24 27.73
CA PRO A 94 6.21 7.40 26.97
C PRO A 94 6.17 8.64 26.07
N GLU A 95 6.72 9.77 26.53
CA GLU A 95 6.77 11.02 25.75
C GLU A 95 7.65 10.88 24.49
N ALA A 96 8.80 10.20 24.62
CA ALA A 96 9.70 9.91 23.51
C ALA A 96 9.06 8.92 22.52
N VAL A 97 8.38 7.88 23.03
CA VAL A 97 7.64 6.89 22.24
C VAL A 97 6.52 7.52 21.41
N VAL A 98 5.76 8.46 21.98
CA VAL A 98 4.72 9.22 21.25
C VAL A 98 5.34 10.01 20.10
N THR A 99 6.49 10.65 20.34
CA THR A 99 7.22 11.39 19.32
C THR A 99 7.69 10.47 18.19
N LEU A 100 8.30 9.32 18.53
CA LEU A 100 8.74 8.31 17.57
C LEU A 100 7.57 7.80 16.70
N ARG A 101 6.46 7.37 17.32
CA ARG A 101 5.28 6.91 16.58
C ARG A 101 4.72 7.96 15.63
N LYS A 102 4.68 9.22 16.08
CA LYS A 102 4.27 10.33 15.22
C LYS A 102 5.20 10.50 14.02
N THR A 103 6.52 10.50 14.23
CA THR A 103 7.50 10.63 13.14
C THR A 103 7.42 9.47 12.15
N LEU A 104 7.18 8.24 12.60
CA LEU A 104 6.98 7.07 11.73
C LEU A 104 5.71 7.20 10.89
N ALA A 105 4.60 7.64 11.50
CA ALA A 105 3.33 7.85 10.80
C ALA A 105 3.42 8.98 9.75
N ASP A 106 4.11 10.07 10.09
CA ASP A 106 4.34 11.20 9.19
C ASP A 106 5.20 10.78 7.98
N ALA A 107 6.28 10.02 8.22
CA ALA A 107 7.15 9.49 7.18
C ALA A 107 6.41 8.53 6.23
N ASP A 108 5.64 7.58 6.77
CA ASP A 108 4.84 6.65 5.96
C ASP A 108 3.78 7.40 5.13
N SER A 109 3.16 8.43 5.70
CA SER A 109 2.22 9.30 4.98
C SER A 109 2.91 10.08 3.85
N ALA A 110 4.17 10.45 4.00
CA ALA A 110 4.97 11.09 2.95
C ALA A 110 5.30 10.11 1.80
N ALA A 111 5.51 8.83 2.11
CA ALA A 111 5.74 7.77 1.12
C ALA A 111 4.45 7.16 0.54
N HIS A 112 3.27 7.48 1.11
CA HIS A 112 2.01 6.79 0.81
C HIS A 112 1.48 7.04 -0.62
N LYS A 113 0.75 6.06 -1.17
CA LYS A 113 0.15 6.12 -2.52
C LYS A 113 -0.83 7.29 -2.72
N SER A 114 -1.38 7.86 -1.65
CA SER A 114 -2.30 9.02 -1.69
C SER A 114 -1.70 10.25 -2.39
N TRP A 115 -0.38 10.33 -2.54
CA TRP A 115 0.27 11.41 -3.30
C TRP A 115 -0.09 11.38 -4.79
N VAL A 116 -0.41 10.20 -5.33
CA VAL A 116 -0.90 10.04 -6.71
C VAL A 116 -2.23 10.75 -6.90
N GLU A 117 -3.17 10.60 -5.96
CA GLU A 117 -4.48 11.27 -5.99
C GLU A 117 -4.33 12.79 -5.86
N LYS A 118 -3.39 13.24 -5.02
CA LYS A 118 -3.01 14.65 -4.86
C LYS A 118 -2.26 15.22 -6.07
N LYS A 119 -1.93 14.39 -7.07
CA LYS A 119 -1.16 14.75 -8.28
C LYS A 119 0.21 15.37 -7.97
N LYS A 120 0.83 14.96 -6.86
CA LYS A 120 2.15 15.44 -6.45
C LYS A 120 3.20 14.35 -6.68
N PRO A 121 4.30 14.65 -7.40
CA PRO A 121 5.41 13.71 -7.55
C PRO A 121 6.18 13.55 -6.25
N LEU A 122 6.84 12.40 -6.10
CA LEU A 122 7.76 12.14 -5.00
C LEU A 122 9.21 12.34 -5.46
N LYS A 123 10.03 12.87 -4.57
CA LYS A 123 11.48 13.02 -4.75
C LYS A 123 12.22 12.21 -3.70
N GLN A 124 13.33 11.60 -4.10
CA GLN A 124 14.13 10.80 -3.18
C GLN A 124 14.63 11.62 -1.98
N GLN A 125 15.08 12.86 -2.23
CA GLN A 125 15.61 13.75 -1.18
C GLN A 125 14.58 13.97 -0.05
N GLU A 126 13.33 14.27 -0.39
CA GLU A 126 12.26 14.49 0.58
C GLU A 126 11.98 13.22 1.41
N LEU A 127 12.13 12.03 0.82
CA LEU A 127 11.97 10.76 1.52
C LEU A 127 13.17 10.47 2.44
N LEU A 128 14.39 10.78 2.02
CA LEU A 128 15.59 10.65 2.86
C LEU A 128 15.53 11.58 4.08
N GLU A 129 15.01 12.80 3.92
CA GLU A 129 14.76 13.71 5.03
C GLU A 129 13.81 13.10 6.07
N GLN A 130 12.77 12.36 5.64
CA GLN A 130 11.90 11.64 6.57
C GLN A 130 12.65 10.55 7.34
N ILE A 131 13.57 9.84 6.70
CA ILE A 131 14.42 8.84 7.38
C ILE A 131 15.33 9.51 8.42
N ASP A 132 15.86 10.70 8.14
CA ASP A 132 16.66 11.44 9.12
C ASP A 132 15.85 11.98 10.30
N LEU A 133 14.57 12.35 10.07
CA LEU A 133 13.66 12.66 11.18
C LEU A 133 13.40 11.44 12.07
N ILE A 134 13.23 10.25 11.47
CA ILE A 134 13.12 8.99 12.23
C ILE A 134 14.42 8.72 13.00
N ARG A 135 15.59 8.89 12.37
CA ARG A 135 16.91 8.77 13.03
C ARG A 135 16.99 9.66 14.27
N GLY A 136 16.58 10.92 14.15
CA GLY A 136 16.52 11.85 15.28
C GLY A 136 15.57 11.38 16.40
N ALA A 137 14.38 10.90 16.05
CA ALA A 137 13.41 10.38 17.02
C ALA A 137 13.92 9.12 17.74
N VAL A 138 14.57 8.21 17.02
CA VAL A 138 15.22 7.02 17.60
C VAL A 138 16.33 7.43 18.57
N MET A 139 17.15 8.43 18.22
CA MET A 139 18.20 8.95 19.11
C MET A 139 17.66 9.56 20.40
N ILE A 140 16.46 10.18 20.37
CA ILE A 140 15.78 10.68 21.57
C ILE A 140 15.32 9.52 22.46
N CYS A 141 14.78 8.45 21.86
CA CYS A 141 14.34 7.26 22.59
C CYS A 141 15.52 6.47 23.18
N PHE A 142 16.61 6.33 22.41
CA PHE A 142 17.77 5.50 22.73
C PHE A 142 19.08 6.29 22.48
N PRO A 143 19.51 7.15 23.41
CA PRO A 143 20.68 8.01 23.24
C PRO A 143 22.01 7.25 23.07
N MET A 144 22.07 6.02 23.58
CA MET A 144 23.23 5.13 23.44
C MET A 144 23.28 4.41 22.08
N GLY A 145 22.29 4.68 21.21
CA GLY A 145 22.12 4.00 19.94
C GLY A 145 21.37 2.67 20.07
N LEU A 146 21.06 2.10 18.91
CA LEU A 146 20.49 0.76 18.79
C LEU A 146 21.61 -0.27 18.53
N PRO A 147 21.40 -1.55 18.91
CA PRO A 147 22.31 -2.63 18.53
C PRO A 147 22.51 -2.74 17.02
N GLU A 148 23.64 -3.29 16.60
CA GLU A 148 24.01 -3.41 15.18
C GLU A 148 23.06 -4.33 14.41
N TRP A 149 22.54 -5.38 15.05
CA TRP A 149 21.58 -6.33 14.50
C TRP A 149 20.12 -5.85 14.57
N ASP A 150 19.86 -4.64 15.07
CA ASP A 150 18.48 -4.13 15.13
C ASP A 150 18.04 -3.67 13.73
N HIS A 151 16.96 -4.26 13.21
CA HIS A 151 16.45 -3.93 11.88
C HIS A 151 16.15 -2.43 11.70
N VAL A 152 15.76 -1.71 12.77
CA VAL A 152 15.55 -0.25 12.68
C VAL A 152 16.86 0.47 12.41
N ARG A 153 17.96 0.02 13.01
CA ARG A 153 19.29 0.60 12.75
C ARG A 153 19.77 0.28 11.34
N GLU A 154 19.69 -0.99 10.93
CA GLU A 154 20.05 -1.41 9.57
C GLU A 154 19.25 -0.61 8.53
N ALA A 155 17.96 -0.43 8.76
CA ALA A 155 17.08 0.37 7.93
C ALA A 155 17.31 1.89 8.05
N ILE A 156 18.03 2.41 9.04
CA ILE A 156 18.43 3.83 9.09
C ILE A 156 19.80 4.03 8.41
N GLU A 157 20.66 3.01 8.44
CA GLU A 157 22.00 3.04 7.87
C GLU A 157 22.07 2.55 6.41
N ASP A 158 20.96 2.06 5.86
CA ASP A 158 20.87 1.47 4.50
C ASP A 158 21.69 0.19 4.35
N ASN A 159 21.81 -0.58 5.43
CA ASN A 159 22.61 -1.81 5.50
C ASN A 159 21.73 -3.05 5.70
N GLU A 160 20.47 -3.01 5.24
CA GLU A 160 19.51 -4.11 5.41
C GLU A 160 19.86 -5.29 4.49
N GLU A 161 20.04 -6.48 5.07
CA GLU A 161 20.15 -7.74 4.32
C GLU A 161 18.75 -8.31 4.04
N LEU A 162 18.17 -7.93 2.91
CA LEU A 162 16.80 -8.33 2.53
C LEU A 162 16.74 -9.61 1.69
N GLU A 163 17.88 -10.23 1.38
CA GLU A 163 17.93 -11.44 0.56
C GLU A 163 17.19 -12.61 1.21
N GLY A 164 16.46 -13.38 0.41
CA GLY A 164 15.65 -14.51 0.91
C GLY A 164 14.39 -14.13 1.71
N SER A 165 14.23 -12.86 2.09
CA SER A 165 13.02 -12.36 2.74
C SER A 165 11.91 -12.03 1.74
N ASN A 166 10.65 -12.09 2.20
CA ASN A 166 9.51 -11.62 1.40
C ASN A 166 9.63 -10.12 1.04
N LEU A 167 10.31 -9.34 1.88
CA LEU A 167 10.53 -7.90 1.67
C LEU A 167 11.49 -7.63 0.51
N GLY A 168 12.50 -8.48 0.33
CA GLY A 168 13.46 -8.39 -0.78
C GLY A 168 12.85 -8.68 -2.17
N LEU A 169 11.66 -9.29 -2.23
CA LEU A 169 10.97 -9.53 -3.50
C LEU A 169 10.50 -8.24 -4.18
N SER A 170 10.15 -7.21 -3.40
CA SER A 170 9.69 -5.92 -3.92
C SER A 170 10.83 -4.93 -4.21
N VAL A 171 12.00 -5.11 -3.58
CA VAL A 171 13.20 -4.30 -3.81
C VAL A 171 13.74 -4.55 -5.22
N LEU A 172 14.16 -3.47 -5.89
CA LEU A 172 14.71 -3.50 -7.23
C LEU A 172 16.17 -3.07 -7.21
N ASP A 173 16.99 -3.77 -7.97
CA ASP A 173 18.38 -3.38 -8.19
C ASP A 173 18.48 -2.43 -9.39
N VAL A 174 19.31 -1.39 -9.27
CA VAL A 174 19.43 -0.30 -10.24
C VAL A 174 19.97 -0.81 -11.58
N ASP A 175 20.85 -1.81 -11.58
CA ASP A 175 21.49 -2.32 -12.80
C ASP A 175 20.59 -3.30 -13.56
N SER A 176 19.80 -4.09 -12.82
CA SER A 176 18.90 -5.10 -13.38
C SER A 176 17.46 -4.62 -13.59
N ALA A 177 17.06 -3.45 -13.09
CA ALA A 177 15.70 -2.94 -13.29
C ALA A 177 15.37 -2.70 -14.79
N GLN A 178 14.11 -2.91 -15.17
CA GLN A 178 13.61 -2.62 -16.51
C GLN A 178 12.38 -1.71 -16.40
N LEU A 179 12.36 -0.63 -17.18
CA LEU A 179 11.22 0.27 -17.26
C LEU A 179 10.34 -0.10 -18.46
N TRP A 180 9.06 -0.30 -18.19
CA TRP A 180 8.09 -0.70 -19.20
C TRP A 180 7.01 0.36 -19.37
N TRP A 181 6.65 0.63 -20.61
CA TRP A 181 5.55 1.51 -20.98
C TRP A 181 4.81 0.94 -22.19
N ALA A 182 3.48 0.98 -22.15
CA ALA A 182 2.61 0.46 -23.22
C ALA A 182 2.92 -1.00 -23.66
N GLY A 183 3.42 -1.83 -22.74
CA GLY A 183 3.80 -3.22 -23.03
C GLY A 183 5.13 -3.39 -23.77
N LYS A 184 5.95 -2.33 -23.86
CA LYS A 184 7.30 -2.38 -24.43
C LYS A 184 8.33 -1.93 -23.38
N GLU A 185 9.48 -2.59 -23.38
CA GLU A 185 10.62 -2.18 -22.58
C GLU A 185 11.22 -0.88 -23.15
N MET A 186 11.58 0.04 -22.26
CA MET A 186 12.30 1.26 -22.58
C MET A 186 13.80 0.97 -22.46
N MET A 187 14.52 1.09 -23.57
CA MET A 187 15.94 0.72 -23.63
C MET A 187 16.78 1.77 -22.90
N ARG A 188 17.63 1.34 -21.97
CA ARG A 188 18.50 2.21 -21.14
C ARG A 188 19.32 3.23 -21.94
N GLY A 189 19.86 2.81 -23.09
CA GLY A 189 20.68 3.66 -23.96
C GLY A 189 19.91 4.75 -24.73
N ASN A 190 18.57 4.75 -24.67
CA ASN A 190 17.75 5.76 -25.33
C ASN A 190 17.42 6.94 -24.40
N LYS A 191 16.98 8.05 -25.02
CA LYS A 191 16.26 9.11 -24.31
C LYS A 191 14.80 8.73 -24.14
N LEU A 192 14.14 9.28 -23.11
CA LEU A 192 12.70 9.11 -22.92
C LEU A 192 11.91 9.53 -24.17
N ALA A 193 12.35 10.59 -24.86
CA ALA A 193 11.71 11.12 -26.07
C ALA A 193 11.52 10.09 -27.21
N VAL A 194 12.39 9.08 -27.31
CA VAL A 194 12.28 8.02 -28.33
C VAL A 194 11.04 7.16 -28.10
N HIS A 195 10.65 7.00 -26.84
CA HIS A 195 9.50 6.21 -26.43
C HIS A 195 8.26 7.10 -26.32
N VAL A 196 8.28 8.11 -25.45
CA VAL A 196 7.09 8.91 -25.12
C VAL A 196 6.81 10.06 -26.10
N GLY A 197 7.70 10.30 -27.06
CA GLY A 197 7.65 11.43 -27.98
C GLY A 197 8.24 12.72 -27.40
N LYS A 198 8.07 13.83 -28.14
CA LYS A 198 8.68 15.13 -27.80
C LYS A 198 7.83 16.02 -26.87
N ASN A 199 6.67 15.54 -26.44
CA ASN A 199 5.72 16.35 -25.66
C ASN A 199 6.04 16.30 -24.16
N GLU A 200 6.43 17.46 -23.63
CA GLU A 200 6.73 17.72 -22.23
C GLU A 200 5.49 17.90 -21.34
N LYS A 201 4.27 17.73 -21.86
CA LYS A 201 3.01 17.76 -21.08
C LYS A 201 2.33 16.39 -21.10
N THR A 202 3.13 15.33 -21.09
CA THR A 202 2.64 13.95 -21.16
C THR A 202 2.65 13.32 -19.78
N LYS A 203 1.56 12.64 -19.41
CA LYS A 203 1.51 11.69 -18.29
C LYS A 203 1.48 10.28 -18.85
N ILE A 204 2.38 9.41 -18.40
CA ILE A 204 2.38 7.99 -18.77
C ILE A 204 2.30 7.09 -17.55
N ILE A 205 1.69 5.91 -17.71
CA ILE A 205 1.70 4.85 -16.69
C ILE A 205 2.79 3.86 -17.08
N CYS A 206 3.76 3.68 -16.19
CA CYS A 206 4.93 2.85 -16.40
C CYS A 206 5.10 1.86 -15.25
N LYS A 207 5.84 0.78 -15.54
CA LYS A 207 6.07 -0.32 -14.59
C LYS A 207 7.55 -0.60 -14.50
N LEU A 208 8.06 -0.71 -13.28
CA LEU A 208 9.40 -1.21 -13.02
C LEU A 208 9.34 -2.73 -12.77
N GLN A 209 10.26 -3.47 -13.37
CA GLN A 209 10.39 -4.92 -13.16
C GLN A 209 11.84 -5.35 -12.97
N LYS A 210 12.03 -6.50 -12.33
CA LYS A 210 13.32 -7.21 -12.27
C LYS A 210 13.63 -7.81 -13.64
N LYS A 211 14.90 -7.83 -14.04
CA LYS A 211 15.36 -8.50 -15.26
C LYS A 211 14.90 -9.94 -15.30
N GLY A 212 14.27 -10.35 -16.40
CA GLY A 212 13.81 -11.72 -16.61
C GLY A 212 12.38 -12.01 -16.11
N ALA A 213 11.70 -11.05 -15.45
CA ALA A 213 10.28 -11.17 -15.09
C ALA A 213 9.33 -11.08 -16.30
N GLY A 214 9.85 -10.75 -17.50
CA GLY A 214 9.10 -10.68 -18.74
C GLY A 214 8.37 -9.36 -18.93
N ALA A 215 7.35 -9.35 -19.80
CA ALA A 215 6.51 -8.17 -19.95
C ALA A 215 5.53 -8.08 -18.77
N PRO A 216 5.36 -6.90 -18.14
CA PRO A 216 4.44 -6.76 -17.03
C PRO A 216 2.99 -6.97 -17.50
N GLN A 217 2.18 -7.55 -16.62
CA GLN A 217 0.77 -7.75 -16.88
C GLN A 217 0.08 -6.42 -17.19
N ARG A 218 -0.71 -6.40 -18.25
CA ARG A 218 -1.54 -5.24 -18.59
C ARG A 218 -2.54 -4.99 -17.47
N GLU A 219 -2.76 -3.72 -17.17
CA GLU A 219 -3.81 -3.36 -16.21
C GLU A 219 -5.18 -3.74 -16.78
N PRO A 220 -6.08 -4.24 -15.92
CA PRO A 220 -7.45 -4.44 -16.33
C PRO A 220 -8.03 -3.10 -16.81
N VAL A 221 -8.78 -3.15 -17.91
CA VAL A 221 -9.36 -1.95 -18.54
C VAL A 221 -10.39 -1.27 -17.62
N VAL A 222 -10.90 -2.03 -16.64
CA VAL A 222 -11.93 -1.62 -15.69
C VAL A 222 -11.34 -1.71 -14.29
N ASP A 223 -11.52 -0.64 -13.52
CA ASP A 223 -11.15 -0.60 -12.10
C ASP A 223 -11.92 -1.67 -11.29
N ALA A 224 -11.35 -2.15 -10.19
CA ALA A 224 -11.94 -3.23 -9.39
C ALA A 224 -13.32 -2.86 -8.84
N GLU A 225 -13.52 -1.60 -8.43
CA GLU A 225 -14.81 -1.14 -7.91
C GLU A 225 -15.85 -1.05 -9.04
N THR A 226 -15.43 -0.54 -10.20
CA THR A 226 -16.29 -0.48 -11.39
C THR A 226 -16.64 -1.88 -11.89
N GLN A 227 -15.69 -2.82 -11.85
CA GLN A 227 -15.92 -4.22 -12.21
C GLN A 227 -16.91 -4.87 -11.24
N LYS A 228 -16.80 -4.60 -9.94
CA LYS A 228 -17.76 -5.09 -8.93
C LYS A 228 -19.16 -4.51 -9.16
N GLN A 229 -19.27 -3.21 -9.43
CA GLN A 229 -20.54 -2.57 -9.75
C GLN A 229 -21.16 -3.15 -11.02
N MET A 230 -20.35 -3.34 -12.06
CA MET A 230 -20.75 -3.94 -13.33
C MET A 230 -21.24 -5.39 -13.13
N MET A 231 -20.49 -6.22 -12.39
CA MET A 231 -20.91 -7.58 -12.03
C MET A 231 -22.22 -7.58 -11.22
N SER A 232 -22.38 -6.64 -10.27
CA SER A 232 -23.62 -6.52 -9.49
C SER A 232 -24.82 -6.09 -10.35
N PHE A 233 -24.59 -5.23 -11.35
CA PHE A 233 -25.60 -4.80 -12.30
C PHE A 233 -26.01 -5.96 -13.22
N TYR A 234 -25.06 -6.71 -13.75
CA TYR A 234 -25.33 -7.89 -14.58
C TYR A 234 -26.04 -8.98 -13.79
N TYR A 235 -25.65 -9.21 -12.53
CA TYR A 235 -26.33 -10.17 -11.65
C TYR A 235 -27.78 -9.76 -11.40
N LYS A 236 -28.04 -8.49 -11.06
CA LYS A 236 -29.40 -7.96 -10.91
C LYS A 236 -30.21 -8.09 -12.20
N LYS A 237 -29.62 -7.79 -13.36
CA LYS A 237 -30.27 -7.96 -14.66
C LYS A 237 -30.61 -9.41 -14.95
N GLN A 238 -29.71 -10.33 -14.61
CA GLN A 238 -29.94 -11.77 -14.77
C GLN A 238 -31.03 -12.27 -13.83
N GLU A 239 -31.09 -11.80 -12.58
CA GLU A 239 -32.19 -12.08 -11.66
C GLU A 239 -33.52 -11.49 -12.15
N GLU A 240 -33.54 -10.24 -12.62
CA GLU A 240 -34.72 -9.61 -13.22
C GLU A 240 -35.22 -10.41 -14.43
N GLN A 241 -34.32 -10.83 -15.31
CA GLN A 241 -34.65 -11.60 -16.50
C GLN A 241 -35.15 -13.01 -16.14
N LYS A 242 -34.47 -13.69 -15.20
CA LYS A 242 -34.91 -14.99 -14.69
C LYS A 242 -36.29 -14.88 -14.03
N ARG A 243 -36.53 -13.83 -13.24
CA ARG A 243 -37.84 -13.55 -12.63
C ARG A 243 -38.91 -13.30 -13.69
N LEU A 244 -38.57 -12.66 -14.81
CA LEU A 244 -39.49 -12.45 -15.93
C LEU A 244 -39.77 -13.76 -16.67
N GLU A 245 -38.78 -14.62 -16.84
CA GLU A 245 -38.93 -15.95 -17.46
C GLU A 245 -39.73 -16.93 -16.58
N GLU A 246 -39.56 -16.86 -15.26
CA GLU A 246 -40.33 -17.62 -14.27
C GLU A 246 -41.74 -17.04 -14.05
N ASN A 247 -42.03 -15.83 -14.54
CA ASN A 247 -43.35 -15.23 -14.44
C ASN A 247 -44.32 -15.96 -15.38
N THR A 248 -45.10 -16.88 -14.81
CA THR A 248 -46.20 -17.55 -15.50
C THR A 248 -47.35 -16.56 -15.75
N GLU A 249 -47.95 -16.59 -16.94
CA GLU A 249 -48.97 -15.63 -17.45
C GLU A 249 -50.15 -15.34 -16.49
N ASP A 250 -50.36 -16.13 -15.43
CA ASP A 250 -51.41 -15.94 -14.44
C ASP A 250 -51.09 -14.88 -13.36
N ASP A 251 -49.88 -14.34 -13.23
CA ASP A 251 -49.55 -13.31 -12.22
C ASP A 251 -50.35 -11.99 -12.41
N TYR A 252 -50.79 -11.70 -13.65
CA TYR A 252 -51.67 -10.57 -13.91
C TYR A 252 -53.04 -10.73 -13.21
N THR A 253 -53.51 -11.96 -12.97
CA THR A 253 -54.81 -12.22 -12.32
C THR A 253 -54.83 -11.80 -10.84
N ASN A 254 -53.66 -11.79 -10.18
CA ASN A 254 -53.49 -11.34 -8.80
C ASN A 254 -53.13 -9.85 -8.69
N SER A 255 -52.96 -9.15 -9.81
CA SER A 255 -52.60 -7.74 -9.82
C SER A 255 -53.76 -6.85 -9.35
N ALA A 256 -53.46 -5.77 -8.62
CA ALA A 256 -54.46 -4.86 -8.08
C ALA A 256 -55.40 -4.26 -9.15
N TRP A 257 -54.89 -4.06 -10.38
CA TRP A 257 -55.66 -3.55 -11.52
C TRP A 257 -56.63 -4.58 -12.11
N ALA A 258 -56.36 -5.88 -11.99
CA ALA A 258 -57.25 -6.96 -12.45
C ALA A 258 -58.40 -7.22 -11.47
N SER A 259 -58.36 -6.64 -10.27
CA SER A 259 -59.45 -6.78 -9.30
C SER A 259 -60.65 -5.90 -9.70
N SER A 260 -61.74 -6.55 -10.12
CA SER A 260 -63.02 -5.90 -10.46
C SER A 260 -63.64 -5.09 -9.31
N ASN A 261 -63.17 -5.33 -8.07
CA ASN A 261 -63.60 -4.65 -6.86
C ASN A 261 -62.63 -3.57 -6.36
N SER A 262 -61.55 -3.26 -7.08
CA SER A 262 -60.54 -2.25 -6.70
C SER A 262 -61.17 -0.88 -6.42
N LEU A 263 -61.97 -0.38 -7.36
CA LEU A 263 -62.65 0.91 -7.22
C LEU A 263 -63.64 0.90 -6.04
N LYS A 264 -64.36 -0.21 -5.84
CA LYS A 264 -65.32 -0.37 -4.74
C LYS A 264 -64.61 -0.38 -3.39
N LYS A 265 -63.46 -1.05 -3.26
CA LYS A 265 -62.63 -1.03 -2.04
C LYS A 265 -62.07 0.36 -1.75
N HIS A 266 -61.63 1.07 -2.79
CA HIS A 266 -61.15 2.46 -2.68
C HIS A 266 -62.26 3.41 -2.19
N PHE A 267 -63.46 3.33 -2.76
CA PHE A 267 -64.60 4.15 -2.33
C PHE A 267 -65.22 3.73 -0.99
N ALA A 268 -65.13 2.45 -0.62
CA ALA A 268 -65.60 1.95 0.68
C ALA A 268 -64.60 2.20 1.83
N GLY A 269 -63.44 2.80 1.57
CA GLY A 269 -62.44 3.10 2.59
C GLY A 269 -61.69 1.88 3.14
N VAL A 270 -61.87 0.70 2.55
CA VAL A 270 -61.21 -0.55 2.96
C VAL A 270 -59.93 -0.72 2.14
N SER A 271 -58.98 0.18 2.38
CA SER A 271 -57.65 0.19 1.73
C SER A 271 -56.58 -0.12 2.77
N GLY A 272 -56.54 -1.36 3.24
CA GLY A 272 -55.51 -1.83 4.18
C GLY A 272 -55.88 -3.17 4.79
N ASP A 273 -54.90 -4.07 4.91
CA ASP A 273 -55.06 -5.37 5.58
C ASP A 273 -55.59 -5.18 6.99
N ILE A 274 -56.82 -5.63 7.23
CA ILE A 274 -57.42 -5.68 8.57
C ILE A 274 -56.68 -6.78 9.33
N LYS A 275 -55.62 -6.41 10.04
CA LYS A 275 -55.02 -7.28 11.06
C LYS A 275 -55.97 -7.34 12.25
N ILE A 276 -56.74 -8.42 12.33
CA ILE A 276 -57.47 -8.78 13.54
C ILE A 276 -56.41 -9.17 14.58
N ARG A 277 -56.47 -8.51 15.74
CA ARG A 277 -55.54 -8.66 16.85
C ARG A 277 -55.81 -9.94 17.63
#